data_AF-A0A7S8IFG9-F1
#
_entry.id   AF-A0A7S8IFG9-F1
#
_cell.length_a   1.000
_cell.length_b   1.000
_cell.length_c   1.000
_cell.angle_alpha   90.00
_cell.angle_beta   90.00
_cell.angle_gamma   90.00
#
_symmetry.space_group_name_H-M   'P 1'
#
loop_
_entity.id
_entity.type
_entity.pdbx_description
1 polymer ?
#
loop_
_entity_poly.entity_id
_entity_poly.type
_entity_poly.pdbx_seq_one_letter_code
_entity_poly.pdbx_strand_id
1 'polypeptide(L)'
;MTTRIENILSRLAQRHDSTLLNHPAEGVERLHMLANGLVRQGILVLMGEITQAQAAQQSQIINTWVALYGDLYYALTQALFPSFTHIDAVYADDQLPPVVVITGECVPVIRAIAGYAVPYAAQRQGTKPSEAELRGIMTYMLDDLEAGDMPRAAYEALAQYGIQSLRQLCQQPVRHIALTDFVRPIFGEQTPRPSTIPDQPQAEQETDGLFTSEIPIFFRRQQNGPNPPRKPPLPDLPKRD
;
A
#
# COMPACT_ATOMS: atom_id res chain seq x y z
N MET A 1 2.27 20.24 -9.74
CA MET A 1 2.22 19.11 -8.78
C MET A 1 3.44 18.19 -8.84
N THR A 2 3.99 17.92 -10.03
CA THR A 2 5.18 17.08 -10.24
C THR A 2 6.36 17.43 -9.32
N THR A 3 6.65 18.72 -9.13
CA THR A 3 7.73 19.17 -8.24
C THR A 3 7.53 18.77 -6.77
N ARG A 4 6.28 18.79 -6.26
CA ARG A 4 5.98 18.41 -4.87
C ARG A 4 6.23 16.92 -4.65
N ILE A 5 5.64 16.07 -5.50
CA ILE A 5 5.83 14.62 -5.38
C ILE A 5 7.28 14.22 -5.63
N GLU A 6 7.97 14.88 -6.56
CA GLU A 6 9.40 14.68 -6.79
C GLU A 6 10.24 15.01 -5.55
N ASN A 7 9.94 16.13 -4.87
CA ASN A 7 10.61 16.51 -3.63
C ASN A 7 10.38 15.49 -2.51
N ILE A 8 9.15 14.99 -2.35
CA ILE A 8 8.82 13.94 -1.38
C ILE A 8 9.61 12.67 -1.69
N LEU A 9 9.54 12.17 -2.93
CA LEU A 9 10.25 10.97 -3.35
C LEU A 9 11.77 11.13 -3.24
N SER A 10 12.31 12.31 -3.55
CA SER A 10 13.74 12.60 -3.45
C SER A 10 14.22 12.62 -2.00
N ARG A 11 13.42 13.17 -1.07
CA ARG A 11 13.74 13.13 0.37
C ARG A 11 13.66 11.72 0.94
N LEU A 12 12.65 10.95 0.55
CA LEU A 12 12.54 9.54 0.90
C LEU A 12 13.75 8.74 0.37
N ALA A 13 14.12 8.96 -0.90
CA ALA A 13 15.30 8.36 -1.50
C ALA A 13 16.57 8.78 -0.73
N GLN A 14 16.76 10.07 -0.42
CA GLN A 14 17.91 10.52 0.35
C GLN A 14 18.04 9.82 1.70
N ARG A 15 16.91 9.52 2.37
CA ARG A 15 16.88 8.86 3.67
C ARG A 15 17.12 7.35 3.60
N HIS A 16 16.60 6.68 2.57
CA HIS A 16 16.56 5.21 2.52
C HIS A 16 17.50 4.59 1.48
N ASP A 17 17.71 5.27 0.35
CA ASP A 17 18.63 4.84 -0.70
C ASP A 17 19.04 6.04 -1.59
N SER A 18 20.13 6.71 -1.19
CA SER A 18 20.62 7.90 -1.88
C SER A 18 21.12 7.61 -3.30
N THR A 19 21.36 6.33 -3.64
CA THR A 19 21.81 5.96 -4.98
C THR A 19 20.75 6.21 -6.05
N LEU A 20 19.47 6.20 -5.67
CA LEU A 20 18.34 6.50 -6.55
C LEU A 20 18.38 7.93 -7.10
N LEU A 21 19.04 8.86 -6.41
CA LEU A 21 19.14 10.27 -6.81
C LEU A 21 20.15 10.52 -7.94
N ASN A 22 21.08 9.59 -8.17
CA ASN A 22 22.17 9.74 -9.13
C ASN A 22 21.74 9.44 -10.58
N HIS A 23 20.50 9.03 -10.80
CA HIS A 23 20.03 8.65 -12.12
C HIS A 23 19.59 9.88 -12.93
N PRO A 24 19.97 9.99 -14.22
CA PRO A 24 19.67 11.16 -15.07
C PRO A 24 18.22 11.23 -15.59
N ALA A 25 17.26 10.52 -14.99
CA ALA A 25 15.87 10.57 -15.42
C ALA A 25 15.24 11.94 -15.09
N GLU A 26 14.32 12.40 -15.93
CA GLU A 26 13.60 13.68 -15.77
C GLU A 26 12.07 13.47 -15.82
N GLY A 27 11.32 14.43 -15.25
CA GLY A 27 9.86 14.46 -15.32
C GLY A 27 9.19 13.20 -14.74
N VAL A 28 8.19 12.68 -15.45
CA VAL A 28 7.39 11.52 -15.00
C VAL A 28 8.25 10.25 -14.91
N GLU A 29 9.21 10.06 -15.81
CA GLU A 29 10.11 8.90 -15.77
C GLU A 29 10.91 8.87 -14.46
N ARG A 30 11.39 10.03 -14.02
CA ARG A 30 12.07 10.18 -12.73
C ARG A 30 11.17 9.79 -11.56
N LEU A 31 9.90 10.21 -11.58
CA LEU A 31 8.94 9.88 -10.52
C LEU A 31 8.72 8.36 -10.42
N HIS A 32 8.47 7.71 -11.57
CA HIS A 32 8.30 6.26 -11.62
C HIS A 32 9.56 5.52 -11.16
N MET A 33 10.73 5.97 -11.61
CA MET A 33 12.00 5.38 -11.20
C MET A 33 12.22 5.51 -9.69
N LEU A 34 12.00 6.68 -9.09
CA LEU A 34 12.14 6.90 -7.65
C LEU A 34 11.13 6.04 -6.86
N ALA A 35 9.85 6.03 -7.27
CA ALA A 35 8.81 5.26 -6.61
C ALA A 35 9.08 3.74 -6.68
N ASN A 36 9.41 3.23 -7.87
CA ASN A 36 9.79 1.82 -8.06
C ASN A 36 11.09 1.46 -7.30
N GLY A 37 12.02 2.41 -7.16
CA GLY A 37 13.23 2.26 -6.36
C GLY A 37 12.94 2.14 -4.86
N LEU A 38 12.11 3.04 -4.32
CA LEU A 38 11.67 3.01 -2.92
C LEU A 38 10.92 1.73 -2.56
N VAL A 39 10.14 1.19 -3.48
CA VAL A 39 9.46 -0.10 -3.33
C VAL A 39 10.43 -1.25 -3.08
N ARG A 40 11.66 -1.18 -3.61
CA ARG A 40 12.72 -2.18 -3.33
C ARG A 40 13.25 -2.10 -1.90
N GLN A 41 13.05 -0.96 -1.23
CA GLN A 41 13.39 -0.74 0.17
C GLN A 41 12.19 -1.00 1.11
N GLY A 42 11.08 -1.55 0.60
CA GLY A 42 9.86 -1.79 1.40
C GLY A 42 9.00 -0.55 1.61
N ILE A 43 9.20 0.50 0.81
CA ILE A 43 8.48 1.77 0.92
C ILE A 43 7.57 1.94 -0.29
N LEU A 44 6.26 1.96 -0.04
CA LEU A 44 5.23 2.21 -1.04
C LEU A 44 4.69 3.64 -0.88
N VAL A 45 4.74 4.42 -1.95
CA VAL A 45 4.18 5.78 -1.98
C VAL A 45 2.88 5.76 -2.76
N LEU A 46 1.80 6.16 -2.10
CA LEU A 46 0.46 6.24 -2.66
C LEU A 46 0.07 7.71 -2.86
N MET A 47 -0.58 8.01 -3.97
CA MET A 47 -1.10 9.33 -4.28
C MET A 47 -2.57 9.21 -4.69
N GLY A 48 -3.42 10.04 -4.09
CA GLY A 48 -4.86 9.97 -4.33
C GLY A 48 -5.46 11.36 -4.57
N GLU A 49 -6.43 11.47 -5.45
CA GLU A 49 -7.20 12.69 -5.68
C GLU A 49 -8.60 12.52 -5.07
N ILE A 50 -9.05 13.53 -4.33
CA ILE A 50 -10.36 13.56 -3.68
C ILE A 50 -11.11 14.77 -4.20
N THR A 51 -12.38 14.57 -4.53
CA THR A 51 -13.23 15.66 -5.02
C THR A 51 -13.57 16.64 -3.89
N GLN A 52 -13.73 17.93 -4.20
CA GLN A 52 -14.10 18.93 -3.19
C GLN A 52 -15.43 18.61 -2.48
N ALA A 53 -16.35 17.92 -3.15
CA ALA A 53 -17.60 17.45 -2.57
C ALA A 53 -17.41 16.49 -1.38
N GLN A 54 -16.24 15.85 -1.28
CA GLN A 54 -15.89 14.88 -0.25
C GLN A 54 -14.95 15.46 0.83
N ALA A 55 -14.63 16.75 0.77
CA ALA A 55 -13.68 17.39 1.69
C ALA A 55 -14.05 17.20 3.17
N ALA A 56 -15.34 17.23 3.51
CA ALA A 56 -15.81 17.05 4.89
C ALA A 56 -15.53 15.64 5.47
N GLN A 57 -15.35 14.63 4.61
CA GLN A 57 -15.06 13.24 4.99
C GLN A 57 -13.67 12.78 4.54
N GLN A 58 -12.83 13.73 4.14
CA GLN A 58 -11.53 13.45 3.51
C GLN A 58 -10.68 12.49 4.34
N SER A 59 -10.45 12.76 5.63
CA SER A 59 -9.61 11.92 6.48
C SER A 59 -10.14 10.50 6.63
N GLN A 60 -11.46 10.34 6.76
CA GLN A 60 -12.09 9.01 6.85
C GLN A 60 -11.95 8.23 5.55
N ILE A 61 -12.16 8.90 4.42
CA ILE A 61 -12.03 8.33 3.08
C ILE A 61 -10.57 7.88 2.84
N ILE A 62 -9.58 8.73 3.15
CA ILE A 62 -8.17 8.37 3.00
C ILE A 62 -7.79 7.21 3.92
N ASN A 63 -8.19 7.26 5.19
CA ASN A 63 -7.88 6.20 6.14
C ASN A 63 -8.46 4.86 5.70
N THR A 64 -9.68 4.86 5.14
CA THR A 64 -10.30 3.64 4.60
C THR A 64 -9.51 3.11 3.39
N TRP A 65 -9.13 4.00 2.47
CA TRP A 65 -8.35 3.66 1.29
C TRP A 65 -6.97 3.07 1.64
N VAL A 66 -6.25 3.69 2.58
CA VAL A 66 -4.94 3.21 3.06
C VAL A 66 -5.08 1.90 3.84
N ALA A 67 -6.11 1.78 4.68
CA ALA A 67 -6.38 0.56 5.44
C ALA A 67 -6.57 -0.66 4.53
N LEU A 68 -7.20 -0.51 3.36
CA LEU A 68 -7.36 -1.62 2.40
C LEU A 68 -6.02 -2.16 1.89
N TYR A 69 -5.03 -1.30 1.66
CA TYR A 69 -3.68 -1.75 1.30
C TYR A 69 -3.00 -2.46 2.45
N GLY A 70 -3.15 -1.96 3.68
CA GLY A 70 -2.57 -2.62 4.85
C GLY A 70 -3.25 -3.94 5.21
N ASP A 71 -4.56 -4.05 5.02
CA ASP A 71 -5.30 -5.30 5.20
C ASP A 71 -4.86 -6.36 4.19
N LEU A 72 -4.65 -5.96 2.93
CA LEU A 72 -4.10 -6.85 1.90
C LEU A 72 -2.67 -7.28 2.24
N TYR A 73 -1.81 -6.33 2.64
CA TYR A 73 -0.45 -6.61 3.09
C TYR A 73 -0.44 -7.59 4.26
N TYR A 74 -1.28 -7.35 5.26
CA TYR A 74 -1.36 -8.16 6.46
C TYR A 74 -1.87 -9.58 6.13
N ALA A 75 -2.86 -9.72 5.26
CA ALA A 75 -3.34 -11.05 4.85
C ALA A 75 -2.26 -11.86 4.14
N LEU A 76 -1.49 -11.23 3.23
CA LEU A 76 -0.38 -11.87 2.53
C LEU A 76 0.75 -12.25 3.48
N THR A 77 1.18 -11.33 4.34
CA THR A 77 2.26 -11.59 5.32
C THR A 77 1.85 -12.61 6.37
N GLN A 78 0.63 -12.57 6.90
CA GLN A 78 0.16 -13.57 7.87
C GLN A 78 0.19 -14.99 7.28
N ALA A 79 -0.16 -15.13 5.99
CA ALA A 79 -0.23 -16.43 5.34
C ALA A 79 1.14 -16.95 4.87
N LEU A 80 2.02 -16.07 4.39
CA LEU A 80 3.27 -16.45 3.70
C LEU A 80 4.53 -16.11 4.51
N PHE A 81 4.51 -15.02 5.27
CA PHE A 81 5.67 -14.43 5.96
C PHE A 81 5.31 -14.05 7.40
N PRO A 82 4.89 -14.99 8.26
CA PRO A 82 4.29 -14.68 9.56
C PRO A 82 5.22 -13.94 10.53
N SER A 83 6.53 -13.94 10.28
CA SER A 83 7.52 -13.19 11.06
C SER A 83 7.62 -11.71 10.66
N PHE A 84 7.06 -11.30 9.52
CA PHE A 84 7.27 -9.98 8.91
C PHE A 84 5.93 -9.26 8.67
N THR A 85 5.09 -9.19 9.70
CA THR A 85 3.73 -8.62 9.58
C THR A 85 3.68 -7.13 9.90
N HIS A 86 4.80 -6.50 10.29
CA HIS A 86 4.79 -5.10 10.65
C HIS A 86 4.64 -4.20 9.42
N ILE A 87 3.74 -3.23 9.52
CA ILE A 87 3.45 -2.23 8.51
C ILE A 87 3.06 -0.92 9.20
N ASP A 88 3.53 0.18 8.64
CA ASP A 88 3.25 1.53 9.09
C ASP A 88 2.83 2.42 7.91
N ALA A 89 2.04 3.46 8.17
CA ALA A 89 1.55 4.37 7.16
C ALA A 89 1.44 5.80 7.69
N VAL A 90 2.07 6.74 6.97
CA VAL A 90 2.14 8.16 7.36
C VAL A 90 1.79 9.07 6.19
N TYR A 91 1.22 10.24 6.46
CA TYR A 91 1.14 11.30 5.45
C TYR A 91 2.53 11.85 5.16
N ALA A 92 2.83 12.07 3.88
CA ALA A 92 4.07 12.72 3.48
C ALA A 92 4.04 14.24 3.78
N ASP A 93 2.86 14.85 3.75
CA ASP A 93 2.58 16.23 4.15
C ASP A 93 1.05 16.42 4.32
N ASP A 94 0.61 17.63 4.70
CA ASP A 94 -0.81 17.96 4.87
C ASP A 94 -1.46 18.60 3.61
N GLN A 95 -0.85 18.45 2.43
CA GLN A 95 -1.30 19.11 1.20
C GLN A 95 -2.16 18.17 0.33
N LEU A 96 -3.10 18.77 -0.43
CA LEU A 96 -3.88 18.08 -1.45
C LEU A 96 -3.15 18.10 -2.81
N PRO A 97 -3.23 17.02 -3.61
CA PRO A 97 -3.74 15.67 -3.30
C PRO A 97 -2.95 14.99 -2.18
N PRO A 98 -3.57 14.15 -1.34
CA PRO A 98 -2.87 13.39 -0.31
C PRO A 98 -1.79 12.49 -0.90
N VAL A 99 -0.63 12.51 -0.26
CA VAL A 99 0.47 11.57 -0.49
C VAL A 99 0.69 10.79 0.79
N VAL A 100 0.59 9.47 0.72
CA VAL A 100 0.74 8.56 1.86
C VAL A 100 1.92 7.66 1.61
N VAL A 101 2.77 7.49 2.62
CA VAL A 101 3.93 6.61 2.59
C VAL A 101 3.62 5.41 3.48
N ILE A 102 3.59 4.22 2.89
CA ILE A 102 3.45 2.94 3.58
C ILE A 102 4.84 2.29 3.65
N THR A 103 5.26 1.88 4.85
CA THR A 103 6.50 1.14 5.06
C THR A 103 6.16 -0.25 5.60
N GLY A 104 6.56 -1.29 4.89
CA GLY A 104 6.32 -2.68 5.28
C GLY A 104 7.63 -3.43 5.52
N GLU A 105 7.66 -4.26 6.56
CA GLU A 105 8.82 -5.09 6.92
C GLU A 105 9.11 -6.17 5.86
N CYS A 106 8.07 -6.86 5.38
CA CYS A 106 8.13 -7.79 4.26
C CYS A 106 8.21 -7.09 2.90
N VAL A 107 9.43 -6.84 2.43
CA VAL A 107 9.71 -6.20 1.13
C VAL A 107 9.06 -6.95 -0.06
N PRO A 108 9.10 -8.30 -0.17
CA PRO A 108 8.44 -9.00 -1.28
C PRO A 108 6.95 -8.68 -1.40
N VAL A 109 6.23 -8.58 -0.28
CA VAL A 109 4.81 -8.23 -0.27
C VAL A 109 4.58 -6.79 -0.68
N ILE A 110 5.42 -5.84 -0.24
CA ILE A 110 5.35 -4.45 -0.73
C ILE A 110 5.55 -4.39 -2.24
N ARG A 111 6.55 -5.12 -2.77
CA ARG A 111 6.81 -5.17 -4.22
C ARG A 111 5.64 -5.77 -5.00
N ALA A 112 5.04 -6.83 -4.47
CA ALA A 112 3.86 -7.46 -5.04
C ALA A 112 2.65 -6.50 -5.07
N ILE A 113 2.35 -5.82 -3.96
CA ILE A 113 1.25 -4.84 -3.90
C ILE A 113 1.52 -3.66 -4.85
N ALA A 114 2.73 -3.11 -4.84
CA ALA A 114 3.12 -2.00 -5.69
C ALA A 114 3.09 -2.35 -7.18
N GLY A 115 3.44 -3.58 -7.52
CA GLY A 115 3.56 -4.08 -8.89
C GLY A 115 2.28 -4.65 -9.50
N TYR A 116 1.29 -4.97 -8.66
CA TYR A 116 0.04 -5.60 -9.10
C TYR A 116 -1.17 -4.81 -8.64
N ALA A 117 -1.37 -4.68 -7.32
CA ALA A 117 -2.60 -4.11 -6.76
C ALA A 117 -2.74 -2.60 -6.99
N VAL A 118 -1.65 -1.84 -6.83
CA VAL A 118 -1.63 -0.38 -7.00
C VAL A 118 -1.96 0.05 -8.44
N PRO A 119 -1.20 -0.35 -9.47
CA PRO A 119 -1.49 0.04 -10.85
C PRO A 119 -2.85 -0.50 -11.33
N TYR A 120 -3.24 -1.71 -10.92
CA TYR A 120 -4.56 -2.26 -11.23
C TYR A 120 -5.70 -1.44 -10.64
N ALA A 121 -5.61 -1.07 -9.36
CA ALA A 121 -6.64 -0.27 -8.71
C ALA A 121 -6.80 1.09 -9.38
N ALA A 122 -5.69 1.76 -9.71
CA ALA A 122 -5.70 3.04 -10.43
C ALA A 122 -6.35 2.94 -11.81
N GLN A 123 -6.06 1.88 -12.55
CA GLN A 123 -6.58 1.69 -13.90
C GLN A 123 -8.06 1.30 -13.95
N ARG A 124 -8.51 0.47 -13.00
CA ARG A 124 -9.90 -0.06 -12.97
C ARG A 124 -10.84 0.75 -12.09
N GLN A 125 -10.41 1.90 -11.63
CA GLN A 125 -11.22 2.72 -10.76
C GLN A 125 -12.48 3.26 -11.44
N GLY A 126 -13.61 3.21 -10.74
CA GLY A 126 -14.91 3.61 -11.29
C GLY A 126 -15.49 2.61 -12.30
N THR A 127 -14.78 1.51 -12.58
CA THR A 127 -15.29 0.39 -13.39
C THR A 127 -15.70 -0.77 -12.48
N LYS A 128 -16.48 -1.72 -13.01
CA LYS A 128 -16.80 -2.97 -12.32
C LYS A 128 -15.88 -4.07 -12.85
N PRO A 129 -14.73 -4.33 -12.22
CA PRO A 129 -13.81 -5.36 -12.68
C PRO A 129 -14.48 -6.74 -12.67
N SER A 130 -14.17 -7.56 -13.67
CA SER A 130 -14.65 -8.93 -13.74
C SER A 130 -13.95 -9.81 -12.71
N GLU A 131 -14.60 -10.89 -12.30
CA GLU A 131 -13.97 -11.85 -11.37
C GLU A 131 -12.73 -12.52 -11.98
N ALA A 132 -12.75 -12.78 -13.30
CA ALA A 132 -11.62 -13.37 -14.01
C ALA A 132 -10.38 -12.45 -13.97
N GLU A 133 -10.57 -11.14 -14.15
CA GLU A 133 -9.47 -10.17 -14.05
C GLU A 133 -8.89 -10.14 -12.63
N LEU A 134 -9.74 -10.01 -11.61
CA LEU A 134 -9.30 -9.97 -10.20
C LEU A 134 -8.57 -11.25 -9.81
N ARG A 135 -9.07 -12.42 -10.25
CA ARG A 135 -8.44 -13.71 -10.05
C ARG A 135 -7.08 -13.77 -10.72
N GLY A 136 -6.96 -13.30 -11.96
CA GLY A 136 -5.69 -13.24 -12.67
C GLY A 136 -4.64 -12.40 -11.94
N ILE A 137 -5.01 -11.20 -11.48
CA ILE A 137 -4.12 -10.34 -10.67
C ILE A 137 -3.66 -11.06 -9.40
N MET A 138 -4.61 -11.68 -8.68
CA MET A 138 -4.29 -12.38 -7.45
C MET A 138 -3.38 -13.59 -7.69
N THR A 139 -3.60 -14.36 -8.76
CA THR A 139 -2.74 -15.48 -9.14
C THR A 139 -1.32 -15.00 -9.43
N TYR A 140 -1.13 -13.97 -10.26
CA TYR A 140 0.21 -13.44 -10.52
C TYR A 140 0.91 -12.94 -9.25
N MET A 141 0.16 -12.29 -8.36
CA MET A 141 0.69 -11.80 -7.10
C MET A 141 1.11 -12.96 -6.17
N LEU A 142 0.30 -14.02 -6.08
CA LEU A 142 0.62 -15.20 -5.26
C LEU A 142 1.76 -16.03 -5.86
N ASP A 143 1.84 -16.12 -7.19
CA ASP A 143 2.93 -16.82 -7.88
C ASP A 143 4.26 -16.11 -7.65
N ASP A 144 4.30 -14.77 -7.71
CA ASP A 144 5.50 -13.97 -7.43
C ASP A 144 5.92 -14.00 -5.95
N LEU A 145 4.98 -14.31 -5.06
CA LEU A 145 5.23 -14.54 -3.64
C LEU A 145 5.53 -16.01 -3.32
N GLU A 146 5.70 -16.85 -4.35
CA GLU A 146 6.01 -18.28 -4.22
C GLU A 146 5.01 -19.06 -3.35
N ALA A 147 3.73 -18.67 -3.38
CA ALA A 147 2.66 -19.27 -2.58
C ALA A 147 2.27 -20.71 -3.00
N GLY A 148 3.01 -21.34 -3.92
CA GLY A 148 2.70 -22.63 -4.51
C GLY A 148 2.71 -23.80 -3.52
N ASP A 149 3.48 -23.70 -2.44
CA ASP A 149 3.60 -24.73 -1.40
C ASP A 149 2.50 -24.63 -0.32
N MET A 150 1.63 -23.62 -0.39
CA MET A 150 0.54 -23.47 0.56
C MET A 150 -0.48 -24.63 0.44
N PRO A 151 -1.08 -25.08 1.55
CA PRO A 151 -2.23 -25.96 1.50
C PRO A 151 -3.33 -25.34 0.64
N ARG A 152 -3.89 -26.13 -0.29
CA ARG A 152 -4.88 -25.65 -1.28
C ARG A 152 -6.02 -24.83 -0.65
N ALA A 153 -6.57 -25.27 0.47
CA ALA A 153 -7.64 -24.55 1.15
C ALA A 153 -7.20 -23.17 1.68
N ALA A 154 -5.96 -23.06 2.17
CA ALA A 154 -5.39 -21.79 2.63
C ALA A 154 -5.09 -20.85 1.44
N TYR A 155 -4.57 -21.40 0.35
CA TYR A 155 -4.36 -20.66 -0.90
C TYR A 155 -5.68 -20.09 -1.44
N GLU A 156 -6.73 -20.92 -1.55
CA GLU A 156 -8.04 -20.51 -2.05
C GLU A 156 -8.68 -19.44 -1.15
N ALA A 157 -8.54 -19.57 0.18
CA ALA A 157 -9.02 -18.58 1.13
C ALA A 157 -8.29 -17.24 1.01
N LEU A 158 -6.96 -17.26 0.91
CA LEU A 158 -6.14 -16.06 0.71
C LEU A 158 -6.45 -15.38 -0.62
N ALA A 159 -6.58 -16.16 -1.69
CA ALA A 159 -6.93 -15.65 -3.01
C ALA A 159 -8.32 -14.99 -3.00
N GLN A 160 -9.31 -15.63 -2.37
CA GLN A 160 -10.65 -15.08 -2.27
C GLN A 160 -10.66 -13.77 -1.46
N TYR A 161 -9.92 -13.70 -0.35
CA TYR A 161 -9.77 -12.48 0.43
C TYR A 161 -9.15 -11.36 -0.41
N GLY A 162 -8.02 -11.62 -1.08
CA GLY A 162 -7.34 -10.64 -1.92
C GLY A 162 -8.20 -10.15 -3.09
N ILE A 163 -8.99 -11.03 -3.72
CA ILE A 163 -9.98 -10.64 -4.75
C ILE A 163 -11.01 -9.64 -4.20
N GLN A 164 -11.51 -9.85 -2.98
CA GLN A 164 -12.43 -8.90 -2.36
C GLN A 164 -11.76 -7.57 -2.02
N SER A 165 -10.53 -7.59 -1.49
CA SER A 165 -9.76 -6.38 -1.20
C SER A 165 -9.49 -5.57 -2.47
N LEU A 166 -9.06 -6.20 -3.55
CA LEU A 166 -8.86 -5.56 -4.86
C LEU A 166 -10.15 -4.94 -5.40
N ARG A 167 -11.27 -5.65 -5.27
CA ARG A 167 -12.58 -5.13 -5.66
C ARG A 167 -12.97 -3.88 -4.87
N GLN A 168 -12.74 -3.90 -3.55
CA GLN A 168 -13.01 -2.75 -2.68
C GLN A 168 -12.10 -1.57 -3.00
N LEU A 169 -10.83 -1.81 -3.33
CA LEU A 169 -9.89 -0.79 -3.79
C LEU A 169 -10.39 -0.09 -5.07
N CYS A 170 -10.85 -0.83 -6.07
CA CYS A 170 -11.41 -0.25 -7.32
C CYS A 170 -12.69 0.57 -7.10
N GLN A 171 -13.40 0.32 -5.99
CA GLN A 171 -14.64 1.01 -5.64
C GLN A 171 -14.42 2.21 -4.72
N GLN A 172 -13.18 2.51 -4.32
CA GLN A 172 -12.91 3.64 -3.45
C GLN A 172 -13.20 4.98 -4.14
N PRO A 173 -13.69 5.98 -3.37
CA PRO A 173 -13.92 7.33 -3.90
C PRO A 173 -12.62 8.11 -4.15
N VAL A 174 -11.48 7.69 -3.57
CA VAL A 174 -10.16 8.32 -3.78
C VAL A 174 -9.61 7.92 -5.13
N ARG A 175 -9.50 8.85 -6.09
CA ARG A 175 -8.90 8.58 -7.40
C ARG A 175 -7.41 8.31 -7.28
N HIS A 176 -7.00 7.06 -7.41
CA HIS A 176 -5.61 6.65 -7.27
C HIS A 176 -4.79 7.13 -8.48
N ILE A 177 -3.68 7.82 -8.21
CA ILE A 177 -2.65 8.18 -9.19
C ILE A 177 -1.49 7.19 -9.03
N ALA A 178 -1.36 6.24 -9.95
CA ALA A 178 -0.30 5.25 -9.90
C ALA A 178 1.08 5.90 -10.12
N LEU A 179 1.99 5.70 -9.16
CA LEU A 179 3.40 6.09 -9.26
C LEU A 179 4.30 4.91 -9.60
N THR A 180 3.78 3.70 -9.54
CA THR A 180 4.49 2.44 -9.81
C THR A 180 3.91 1.78 -11.05
N ASP A 181 4.76 1.01 -11.72
CA ASP A 181 4.39 0.29 -12.93
C ASP A 181 4.00 -1.15 -12.63
N PHE A 182 3.27 -1.76 -13.55
CA PHE A 182 3.06 -3.20 -13.49
C PHE A 182 4.38 -3.95 -13.60
N VAL A 183 4.60 -4.95 -12.74
CA VAL A 183 5.79 -5.81 -12.81
C VAL A 183 5.78 -6.67 -14.07
N ARG A 184 4.59 -7.00 -14.60
CA ARG A 184 4.39 -7.77 -15.82
C ARG A 184 3.27 -7.14 -16.65
N PRO A 185 3.31 -7.19 -17.99
CA PRO A 185 2.19 -6.74 -18.79
C PRO A 185 0.98 -7.65 -18.53
N ILE A 186 -0.04 -7.12 -17.87
CA ILE A 186 -1.26 -7.86 -17.56
C ILE A 186 -2.33 -7.48 -18.59
N PHE A 187 -3.07 -8.45 -19.11
CA PHE A 187 -4.17 -8.25 -20.06
C PHE A 187 -3.81 -7.65 -21.43
N GLY A 188 -2.56 -7.78 -21.88
CA GLY A 188 -2.15 -7.31 -23.20
C GLY A 188 -2.20 -5.78 -23.35
N GLU A 189 -2.21 -5.06 -22.23
CA GLU A 189 -2.33 -3.62 -22.22
C GLU A 189 -1.01 -2.96 -22.66
N GLN A 190 -1.14 -2.03 -23.61
CA GLN A 190 -0.09 -1.07 -23.93
C GLN A 190 0.17 -0.25 -22.66
N THR A 191 1.45 -0.07 -22.32
CA THR A 191 1.94 0.72 -21.18
C THR A 191 1.02 1.91 -20.91
N PRO A 192 0.47 2.07 -19.68
CA PRO A 192 -0.46 3.15 -19.40
C PRO A 192 0.19 4.47 -19.81
N ARG A 193 -0.47 5.22 -20.71
CA ARG A 193 -0.05 6.60 -20.98
C ARG A 193 -0.10 7.34 -19.64
N PRO A 194 0.95 8.08 -19.26
CA PRO A 194 0.99 8.76 -17.99
C PRO A 194 -0.28 9.60 -17.87
N SER A 195 -1.12 9.28 -16.88
CA SER A 195 -2.26 10.11 -16.55
C SER A 195 -1.68 11.49 -16.26
N THR A 196 -2.05 12.48 -17.05
CA THR A 196 -1.63 13.86 -16.83
C THR A 196 -1.99 14.22 -15.40
N ILE A 197 -0.98 14.34 -14.54
CA ILE A 197 -1.13 14.81 -13.17
C ILE A 197 -1.77 16.20 -13.30
N PRO A 198 -3.00 16.42 -12.81
CA PRO A 198 -3.67 17.71 -13.01
C PRO A 198 -2.86 18.84 -12.39
N ASP A 199 -2.56 19.89 -13.14
CA ASP A 199 -1.98 21.12 -12.59
C ASP A 199 -3.07 21.86 -11.80
N GLN A 200 -2.99 21.82 -10.47
CA GLN A 200 -3.75 22.74 -9.61
C GLN A 200 -2.93 23.99 -9.26
N PRO A 201 -3.59 25.15 -9.10
CA PRO A 201 -2.95 26.39 -8.68
C PRO A 201 -2.39 26.27 -7.25
N GLN A 202 -1.15 26.74 -7.09
CA GLN A 202 -0.40 26.70 -5.84
C GLN A 202 -1.07 27.54 -4.76
N ALA A 203 -1.36 26.94 -3.61
CA ALA A 203 -1.50 27.67 -2.36
C ALA A 203 -0.16 27.57 -1.61
N GLU A 204 0.53 28.70 -1.49
CA GLU A 204 1.75 28.85 -0.70
C GLU A 204 1.44 28.70 0.79
N GLN A 205 2.12 27.78 1.46
CA GLN A 205 2.63 27.96 2.82
C GLN A 205 3.67 26.87 3.13
N GLU A 206 4.93 27.29 3.26
CA GLU A 206 6.00 26.52 3.87
C GLU A 206 5.72 26.33 5.35
N THR A 207 5.30 25.14 5.74
CA THR A 207 5.51 24.62 7.10
C THR A 207 6.60 23.56 7.02
N ASP A 208 7.74 23.87 7.64
CA ASP A 208 9.00 23.12 7.62
C ASP A 208 8.96 21.81 8.45
N GLY A 209 7.78 21.20 8.57
CA GLY A 209 7.55 19.92 9.24
C GLY A 209 6.98 18.91 8.26
N LEU A 210 7.82 18.23 7.48
CA LEU A 210 7.36 17.39 6.35
C LEU A 210 6.94 15.96 6.74
N PHE A 211 6.39 15.79 7.94
CA PHE A 211 5.71 14.58 8.44
C PHE A 211 4.82 15.04 9.60
N THR A 212 3.84 15.90 9.33
CA THR A 212 3.12 16.64 10.38
C THR A 212 1.95 15.91 11.02
N SER A 213 1.69 14.68 10.62
CA SER A 213 0.75 13.83 11.33
C SER A 213 1.22 12.39 11.24
N GLU A 214 1.74 11.86 12.36
CA GLU A 214 1.49 10.45 12.67
C GLU A 214 -0.02 10.32 12.59
N ILE A 215 -0.54 9.84 11.46
CA ILE A 215 -1.82 9.20 11.53
C ILE A 215 -1.50 8.00 12.42
N PRO A 216 -2.14 7.83 13.57
CA PRO A 216 -2.32 6.49 14.03
C PRO A 216 -3.30 5.85 13.03
N ILE A 217 -2.84 5.50 11.82
CA ILE A 217 -3.37 4.31 11.16
C ILE A 217 -2.83 3.21 12.04
N PHE A 218 -3.46 3.05 13.19
CA PHE A 218 -3.43 1.79 13.84
C PHE A 218 -3.99 0.87 12.76
N PHE A 219 -3.12 0.07 12.16
CA PHE A 219 -3.46 -1.30 11.82
C PHE A 219 -3.80 -2.02 13.14
N ARG A 220 -4.75 -1.46 13.91
CA ARG A 220 -5.39 -2.06 15.06
C ARG A 220 -6.28 -3.08 14.42
N ARG A 221 -5.70 -4.24 14.19
CA ARG A 221 -6.47 -5.45 14.34
C ARG A 221 -7.12 -5.34 15.72
N GLN A 222 -8.44 -5.32 15.76
CA GLN A 222 -9.13 -5.98 16.85
C GLN A 222 -8.48 -7.36 16.94
N GLN A 223 -7.59 -7.56 17.91
CA GLN A 223 -7.19 -8.89 18.33
C GLN A 223 -8.43 -9.54 18.97
N ASN A 224 -9.48 -9.77 18.20
CA ASN A 224 -10.57 -10.67 18.54
C ASN A 224 -10.11 -12.11 18.28
N GLY A 225 -8.89 -12.43 18.70
CA GLY A 225 -8.55 -13.80 19.01
C GLY A 225 -9.18 -14.13 20.36
N PRO A 226 -9.74 -15.34 20.56
CA PRO A 226 -10.10 -15.77 21.91
C PRO A 226 -8.86 -15.60 22.79
N ASN A 227 -9.01 -14.91 23.93
CA ASN A 227 -7.98 -14.86 24.95
C ASN A 227 -7.39 -16.27 25.12
N PRO A 228 -6.06 -16.46 25.08
CA PRO A 228 -5.50 -17.77 25.40
C PRO A 228 -6.07 -18.20 26.75
N PRO A 229 -6.49 -19.47 26.89
CA PRO A 229 -7.06 -19.95 28.14
C PRO A 229 -6.09 -19.59 29.26
N ARG A 230 -6.58 -18.82 30.24
CA ARG A 230 -5.80 -18.47 31.43
C ARG A 230 -5.27 -19.78 31.99
N LYS A 231 -3.94 -19.89 32.10
CA LYS A 231 -3.31 -21.04 32.75
C LYS A 231 -4.01 -21.25 34.10
N PRO A 232 -4.43 -22.48 34.43
CA PRO A 232 -4.99 -22.74 35.74
C PRO A 232 -3.98 -22.32 36.81
N PRO A 233 -4.45 -21.80 37.97
CA PRO A 233 -3.56 -21.42 39.06
C PRO A 233 -2.68 -22.62 39.43
N LEU A 234 -1.36 -22.39 39.55
CA LEU A 234 -0.46 -23.42 40.04
C LEU A 234 -0.91 -23.84 41.45
N PRO A 235 -1.01 -25.14 41.73
CA PRO A 235 -1.20 -25.63 43.10
C PRO A 235 -0.08 -25.10 43.99
N ASP A 236 -0.44 -24.62 45.18
CA ASP A 236 0.54 -24.21 46.19
C ASP A 236 1.47 -25.39 46.50
N LEU A 237 2.77 -25.17 46.28
CA LEU A 237 3.79 -26.13 46.67
C LEU A 237 3.79 -26.26 48.21
N PRO A 238 3.85 -27.49 48.75
CA PRO A 238 3.90 -27.69 50.19
C PRO A 238 5.13 -27.00 50.78
N LYS A 239 4.92 -26.22 51.83
CA LYS A 239 6.00 -25.64 52.62
C LYS A 239 6.82 -26.80 53.18
N ARG A 240 8.12 -26.81 52.90
CA ARG A 240 9.07 -27.71 53.55
C ARG A 240 9.20 -27.27 55.01
N ASP A 241 8.86 -28.19 55.93
CA ASP A 241 9.27 -28.15 57.33
C ASP A 241 10.78 -28.35 57.48
#